data_AF-A0A822AUJ9-F1
#
_entry.id   AF-A0A822AUJ9-F1
#
_cell.length_a   1.000
_cell.length_b   1.000
_cell.length_c   1.000
_cell.angle_alpha   90.00
_cell.angle_beta   90.00
_cell.angle_gamma   90.00
#
_symmetry.space_group_name_H-M   'P 1'
#
loop_
_entity.id
_entity.type
_entity.pdbx_description
1 polymer ?
#
loop_
_entity_poly.entity_id
_entity_poly.type
_entity_poly.pdbx_seq_one_letter_code
_entity_poly.pdbx_strand_id
1 'polypeptide(L)'
;MSKNANQQQRQRTKENFLRQFRDEQSKELKQLTAAQFMEIWSHYDTDGNGYIEGHELDDLLRELASSVNVNDAGPEVKLLFFFF
;
A
#
# COMPACT_ATOMS: atom_id res chain seq x y z
N MET A 1 33.02 5.73 -20.74
CA MET A 1 32.34 6.56 -19.73
C MET A 1 30.90 6.11 -19.62
N SER A 2 30.68 5.18 -18.69
CA SER A 2 29.38 4.65 -18.28
C SER A 2 28.58 5.69 -17.49
N LYS A 3 27.25 5.68 -17.65
CA LYS A 3 26.21 5.88 -16.62
C LYS A 3 24.89 6.28 -17.30
N ASN A 4 24.16 5.32 -17.87
CA ASN A 4 22.76 5.55 -18.26
C ASN A 4 21.82 4.34 -18.05
N ALA A 5 22.27 3.27 -17.38
CA ALA A 5 21.44 2.13 -17.04
C ALA A 5 20.74 2.25 -15.66
N ASN A 6 21.26 3.08 -14.75
CA ASN A 6 20.80 3.13 -13.35
C ASN A 6 19.66 4.13 -13.06
N GLN A 7 19.23 4.93 -14.04
CA GLN A 7 18.13 5.89 -13.84
C GLN A 7 16.75 5.31 -14.16
N GLN A 8 16.64 4.40 -15.14
CA GLN A 8 15.38 3.69 -15.44
C GLN A 8 15.03 2.60 -14.42
N GLN A 9 16.03 2.07 -13.70
CA GLN A 9 15.82 0.92 -12.81
C GLN A 9 15.28 1.30 -11.41
N ARG A 10 15.26 2.59 -11.06
CA ARG A 10 14.71 3.09 -9.78
C ARG A 10 13.25 3.51 -9.85
N GLN A 11 12.65 3.57 -11.05
CA GLN A 11 11.24 3.96 -11.23
C GLN A 11 10.26 2.76 -11.12
N ARG A 12 10.78 1.53 -11.04
CA ARG A 12 10.00 0.34 -10.66
C ARG A 12 10.09 0.06 -9.16
N THR A 13 10.13 1.09 -8.33
CA THR A 13 9.65 0.96 -6.95
C THR A 13 8.26 0.34 -7.06
N LYS A 14 8.13 -0.92 -6.59
CA LYS A 14 6.89 -1.72 -6.62
C LYS A 14 5.70 -0.79 -6.50
N GLU A 15 4.91 -0.68 -7.56
CA GLU A 15 3.70 0.13 -7.52
C GLU A 15 2.87 -0.38 -6.35
N ASN A 16 2.43 0.54 -5.49
CA ASN A 16 1.67 0.21 -4.29
C ASN A 16 0.46 -0.64 -4.69
N PHE A 17 0.45 -1.88 -4.22
CA PHE A 17 -0.46 -2.94 -4.68
C PHE A 17 -1.92 -2.54 -4.43
N LEU A 18 -2.19 -1.77 -3.38
CA LEU A 18 -3.54 -1.32 -3.04
C LEU A 18 -4.11 -0.29 -4.02
N ARG A 19 -3.28 0.33 -4.86
CA ARG A 19 -3.75 1.32 -5.85
C ARG A 19 -4.65 0.72 -6.91
N GLN A 20 -4.52 -0.57 -7.22
CA GLN A 20 -5.37 -1.24 -8.20
C GLN A 20 -6.83 -1.42 -7.71
N PHE A 21 -7.07 -1.28 -6.41
CA PHE A 21 -8.40 -1.43 -5.79
C PHE A 21 -9.08 -0.09 -5.49
N ARG A 22 -8.53 1.02 -5.97
CA ARG A 22 -9.08 2.38 -5.76
C ARG A 22 -10.00 2.81 -6.87
N ASP A 23 -10.85 3.77 -6.55
CA ASP A 23 -11.52 4.55 -7.58
C ASP A 23 -10.56 5.56 -8.21
N GLU A 24 -10.49 5.57 -9.55
CA GLU A 24 -9.59 6.44 -10.30
C GLU A 24 -9.97 7.93 -10.16
N GLN A 25 -11.24 8.24 -9.91
CA GLN A 25 -11.73 9.61 -9.79
C GLN A 25 -11.71 10.09 -8.33
N SER A 26 -12.22 9.31 -7.37
CA SER A 26 -12.25 9.74 -5.97
C SER A 26 -10.94 9.48 -5.21
N LYS A 27 -10.07 8.61 -5.72
CA LYS A 27 -8.86 8.11 -5.04
C LYS A 27 -9.14 7.43 -3.70
N GLU A 28 -10.40 7.16 -3.38
CA GLU A 28 -10.80 6.39 -2.21
C GLU A 28 -10.72 4.90 -2.49
N LEU A 29 -10.60 4.10 -1.42
CA LEU A 29 -10.79 2.67 -1.52
C LEU A 29 -12.26 2.41 -1.83
N LYS A 30 -12.54 1.70 -2.93
CA LYS A 30 -13.89 1.25 -3.23
C LYS A 30 -14.37 0.31 -2.14
N GLN A 31 -15.69 0.13 -2.04
CA GLN A 31 -16.22 -1.03 -1.31
C GLN A 31 -15.65 -2.30 -1.95
N LEU A 32 -14.73 -2.95 -1.24
CA LEU A 32 -14.08 -4.16 -1.69
C LEU A 32 -15.09 -5.30 -1.63
N THR A 33 -15.19 -6.08 -2.69
CA THR A 33 -15.87 -7.38 -2.61
C THR A 33 -15.06 -8.32 -1.71
N ALA A 34 -15.72 -9.33 -1.13
CA ALA A 34 -15.02 -10.34 -0.32
C ALA A 34 -13.88 -11.02 -1.10
N ALA A 35 -14.05 -11.26 -2.40
CA ALA A 35 -13.00 -11.84 -3.25
C ALA A 35 -11.78 -10.93 -3.37
N GLN A 36 -11.99 -9.62 -3.58
CA GLN A 36 -10.90 -8.64 -3.65
C GLN A 36 -10.22 -8.47 -2.29
N PHE A 37 -10.98 -8.52 -1.20
CA PHE A 37 -10.40 -8.51 0.15
C PHE A 37 -9.49 -9.72 0.35
N MET A 38 -9.91 -10.92 -0.08
CA MET A 38 -9.07 -12.13 0.01
C MET A 38 -7.83 -12.07 -0.88
N GLU A 39 -7.92 -11.43 -2.05
CA GLU A 39 -6.76 -11.21 -2.93
C GLU A 39 -5.74 -10.27 -2.28
N ILE A 40 -6.20 -9.20 -1.63
CA ILE A 40 -5.35 -8.33 -0.83
C ILE A 40 -4.75 -9.10 0.35
N TRP A 41 -5.58 -9.84 1.09
CA TRP A 41 -5.13 -10.62 2.24
C TRP A 41 -4.02 -11.59 1.85
N SER A 42 -4.24 -12.40 0.81
CA SER A 42 -3.26 -13.36 0.31
C SER A 42 -1.99 -12.73 -0.26
N HIS A 43 -2.02 -11.45 -0.62
CA HIS A 43 -0.82 -10.73 -1.06
C HIS A 43 0.11 -10.40 0.11
N TYR A 44 -0.46 -10.10 1.28
CA TYR A 44 0.29 -9.68 2.47
C TYR A 44 0.56 -10.83 3.45
N ASP A 45 -0.27 -11.87 3.45
CA ASP A 45 0.00 -13.15 4.12
C ASP A 45 1.11 -13.89 3.34
N THR A 46 2.36 -13.50 3.61
CA THR A 46 3.53 -13.94 2.87
C THR A 46 3.95 -15.37 3.20
N ASP A 47 3.63 -15.82 4.41
CA ASP A 47 3.88 -17.19 4.85
C ASP A 47 2.73 -18.15 4.52
N GLY A 48 1.56 -17.62 4.15
CA GLY A 48 0.39 -18.37 3.71
C GLY A 48 -0.30 -19.12 4.85
N ASN A 49 -0.11 -18.66 6.10
CA ASN A 49 -0.66 -19.32 7.27
C ASN A 49 -2.15 -18.96 7.51
N GLY A 50 -2.69 -18.02 6.73
CA GLY A 50 -4.07 -17.54 6.80
C GLY A 50 -4.27 -16.33 7.73
N TYR A 51 -3.21 -15.84 8.37
CA TYR A 51 -3.20 -14.72 9.31
C TYR A 51 -2.18 -13.68 8.85
N ILE A 52 -2.49 -12.41 9.12
CA ILE A 52 -1.53 -11.31 8.92
C ILE A 52 -0.81 -11.09 10.25
N GLU A 53 0.49 -11.36 10.29
CA GLU A 53 1.33 -11.13 11.46
C GLU A 53 1.83 -9.69 11.55
N GLY A 54 2.45 -9.31 12.67
CA GLY A 54 2.82 -7.91 12.94
C GLY A 54 3.63 -7.24 11.82
N HIS A 55 4.62 -7.94 11.27
CA HIS A 55 5.46 -7.39 10.20
C HIS A 55 4.72 -7.28 8.85
N GLU A 56 3.82 -8.21 8.55
CA GLU A 56 2.97 -8.20 7.35
C GLU A 56 1.88 -7.11 7.45
N LEU A 57 1.37 -6.91 8.66
CA LEU A 57 0.44 -5.83 8.98
C LEU A 57 1.09 -4.47 8.76
N ASP A 58 2.34 -4.30 9.18
CA ASP A 58 3.09 -3.06 8.99
C ASP A 58 3.23 -2.72 7.50
N ASP A 59 3.55 -3.72 6.66
CA ASP A 59 3.65 -3.55 5.21
C ASP A 59 2.28 -3.21 4.58
N LEU A 60 1.21 -3.91 4.98
CA LEU A 60 -0.16 -3.63 4.55
C LEU A 60 -0.56 -2.19 4.91
N LEU A 61 -0.36 -1.77 6.16
CA LEU A 61 -0.75 -0.43 6.64
C LEU A 61 0.08 0.66 5.98
N ARG A 62 1.37 0.43 5.74
CA ARG A 62 2.25 1.39 5.05
C ARG A 62 1.80 1.62 3.61
N GLU A 63 1.45 0.55 2.89
CA GLU A 63 0.89 0.68 1.56
C GLU A 63 -0.53 1.28 1.60
N LEU A 64 -1.35 0.96 2.60
CA LEU A 64 -2.68 1.53 2.74
C LEU A 64 -2.60 3.05 2.96
N ALA A 65 -1.74 3.47 3.88
CA ALA A 65 -1.50 4.86 4.24
C ALA A 65 -0.93 5.68 3.08
N SER A 66 0.05 5.13 2.35
CA SER A 66 0.65 5.81 1.19
C SER A 66 -0.24 5.80 -0.05
N SER A 67 -1.26 4.96 -0.07
CA SER A 67 -2.24 4.96 -1.15
C SER A 67 -3.43 5.88 -0.84
N VAL A 68 -3.81 6.09 0.43
CA VAL A 68 -4.85 7.08 0.78
C VAL A 68 -4.33 8.50 0.61
N ASN A 69 -5.20 9.40 0.18
CA ASN A 69 -4.88 10.81 0.17
C ASN A 69 -4.70 11.25 1.63
N VAL A 70 -3.45 11.41 2.08
CA VAL A 70 -3.14 11.87 3.44
C VAL A 70 -3.78 13.22 3.79
N ASN A 71 -4.26 13.96 2.79
CA ASN A 71 -5.06 15.17 3.00
C ASN A 71 -6.45 14.87 3.60
N ASP A 72 -7.07 13.74 3.24
CA ASP A 72 -8.34 13.23 3.77
C ASP A 72 -8.17 12.30 4.98
N ALA A 73 -6.94 11.84 5.23
CA ALA A 73 -6.64 11.13 6.46
C ALA A 73 -6.81 12.08 7.66
N GLY A 74 -7.65 11.67 8.61
CA GLY A 74 -7.92 12.45 9.82
C GLY A 74 -6.64 12.83 10.58
N PRO A 75 -6.69 13.87 11.43
CA PRO A 75 -5.52 14.42 12.11
C PRO A 75 -4.69 13.36 12.88
N GLU A 76 -5.34 12.32 13.40
CA GLU A 76 -4.73 11.15 14.07
C GLU A 76 -3.65 10.46 13.22
N VAL A 77 -3.91 10.26 11.92
CA VAL A 77 -2.98 9.59 11.00
C VAL A 77 -1.78 10.51 10.72
N LYS A 78 -2.02 11.82 10.61
CA LYS A 78 -0.95 12.82 10.43
C LYS A 78 -0.05 12.91 11.66
N LEU A 79 -0.60 12.70 12.86
CA LEU A 79 0.16 12.69 14.11
C LEU A 79 1.09 11.48 14.20
N LEU A 80 0.65 10.29 13.78
CA LEU A 80 1.51 9.10 13.76
C LEU A 80 2.76 9.26 12.88
N PHE A 81 2.67 10.00 11.76
CA PHE A 81 3.81 10.30 10.89
C PHE A 81 4.76 11.38 11.42
N PHE A 82 4.36 12.16 12.44
CA PHE A 82 5.21 13.18 13.04
C PHE A 82 6.10 12.66 14.18
N PHE A 83 5.81 11.45 14.68
CA PHE A 83 6.55 10.82 15.77
C PHE A 83 7.61 9.81 15.32
N PHE A 84 7.74 9.55 14.01
CA PHE A 84 8.79 8.72 13.40
C PHE A 84 9.73 9.54 12.51
#